data_AF-A0A944ZBW4-F1
#
_entry.id   AF-A0A944ZBW4-F1
#
_cell.length_a   1.000
_cell.length_b   1.000
_cell.length_c   1.000
_cell.angle_alpha   90.00
_cell.angle_beta   90.00
_cell.angle_gamma   90.00
#
_symmetry.space_group_name_H-M   'P 1'
#
loop_
_entity.id
_entity.type
_entity.pdbx_description
1 polymer ?
#
loop_
_entity_poly.entity_id
_entity_poly.type
_entity_poly.pdbx_seq_one_letter_code
_entity_poly.pdbx_strand_id
1 'polypeptide(L)'
;MLLSVRNKVRWRTGLLLAVSVVMIAAVACGDDSDDTPVSTTAPAPTATAEPTAASEPTATQEPTATSVPAAPEPDVTNGETLFVAQGCSSCHSTGTDTVVGPGLSGLSERAGNRVDGKTDVEYVTQSIRSPNAFVVPDFFPDLMPTTFSSSMTEVEIADVVAYLLQLP
;
A
#
# COMPACT_ATOMS: atom_id res chain seq x y z
N MET A 1 30.91 21.00 -40.07
CA MET A 1 29.77 21.52 -40.84
C MET A 1 29.01 20.35 -41.44
N LEU A 2 27.76 20.18 -40.97
CA LEU A 2 26.61 19.50 -41.59
C LEU A 2 26.76 18.08 -42.13
N LEU A 3 25.99 17.14 -41.56
CA LEU A 3 24.98 16.31 -42.25
C LEU A 3 24.24 15.50 -41.16
N SER A 4 23.24 16.07 -40.48
CA SER A 4 21.83 16.08 -40.89
C SER A 4 21.14 14.71 -40.79
N VAL A 5 20.54 14.49 -39.63
CA VAL A 5 19.21 13.91 -39.36
C VAL A 5 18.45 13.39 -40.59
N ARG A 6 17.97 12.14 -40.53
CA ARG A 6 16.61 11.68 -40.91
C ARG A 6 16.55 10.14 -40.97
N ASN A 7 16.32 9.51 -39.81
CA ASN A 7 15.85 8.12 -39.79
C ASN A 7 14.38 8.12 -40.23
N LYS A 8 14.12 7.55 -41.40
CA LYS A 8 12.84 7.65 -42.09
C LYS A 8 11.80 6.78 -41.38
N VAL A 9 10.87 7.44 -40.69
CA VAL A 9 9.52 6.95 -40.39
C VAL A 9 8.90 6.42 -41.69
N ARG A 10 8.91 5.10 -41.86
CA ARG A 10 8.28 4.38 -42.98
C ARG A 10 7.55 3.14 -42.46
N TRP A 11 6.68 3.29 -41.46
CA TRP A 11 5.65 2.29 -41.25
C TRP A 11 4.30 2.83 -41.72
N ARG A 12 4.10 2.57 -43.00
CA ARG A 12 2.92 2.89 -43.79
C ARG A 12 1.75 2.07 -43.23
N THR A 13 0.73 2.77 -42.74
CA THR A 13 -0.67 2.58 -43.14
C THR A 13 -1.03 1.19 -43.69
N GLY A 14 -1.68 0.37 -42.86
CA GLY A 14 -2.34 -0.88 -43.24
C GLY A 14 -3.73 -0.94 -42.60
N LEU A 15 -4.67 -0.20 -43.20
CA LEU A 15 -6.10 -0.25 -42.96
C LEU A 15 -6.64 -1.63 -43.39
N LEU A 16 -7.14 -2.47 -42.48
CA LEU A 16 -8.16 -3.48 -42.80
C LEU A 16 -9.13 -3.69 -41.64
N LEU A 17 -10.38 -3.44 -41.97
CA LEU A 17 -11.61 -3.53 -41.19
C LEU A 17 -11.94 -4.97 -40.79
N ALA A 18 -12.33 -5.17 -39.53
CA ALA A 18 -13.29 -6.19 -39.14
C ALA A 18 -13.99 -5.73 -37.85
N VAL A 19 -15.01 -4.89 -38.02
CA VAL A 19 -15.93 -4.48 -36.95
C VAL A 19 -16.86 -5.65 -36.69
N SER A 20 -16.56 -6.46 -35.67
CA SER A 20 -17.48 -7.47 -35.15
C SER A 20 -18.43 -6.79 -34.16
N VAL A 21 -19.60 -6.39 -34.66
CA VAL A 21 -20.73 -5.93 -33.84
C VAL A 21 -21.36 -7.16 -33.16
N VAL A 22 -21.04 -7.37 -31.89
CA VAL A 22 -21.75 -8.34 -31.04
C VAL A 22 -22.90 -7.60 -30.35
N MET A 23 -24.10 -7.85 -30.86
CA MET A 23 -25.37 -7.49 -30.24
C MET A 23 -25.66 -8.41 -29.05
N ILE A 24 -25.62 -7.88 -27.82
CA ILE A 24 -26.28 -8.49 -26.67
C ILE A 24 -27.04 -7.38 -25.93
N ALA A 25 -28.35 -7.35 -26.13
CA ALA A 25 -29.26 -6.44 -25.45
C ALA A 25 -30.02 -7.17 -24.33
N ALA A 26 -29.88 -6.59 -23.14
CA ALA A 26 -30.87 -6.45 -22.06
C ALA A 26 -31.51 -7.72 -21.44
N VAL A 27 -30.90 -8.19 -20.36
CA VAL A 27 -31.65 -8.71 -19.21
C VAL A 27 -31.93 -7.53 -18.27
N ALA A 28 -33.20 -7.16 -18.16
CA ALA A 28 -33.70 -6.19 -17.20
C ALA A 28 -34.23 -6.92 -15.96
N CYS A 29 -33.50 -6.81 -14.86
CA CYS A 29 -34.02 -6.80 -13.48
C CYS A 29 -33.52 -5.45 -12.93
N GLY A 30 -34.35 -4.48 -12.56
CA GLY A 30 -35.33 -4.59 -11.49
C GLY A 30 -34.61 -4.36 -10.17
N ASP A 31 -34.63 -3.13 -9.65
CA ASP A 31 -35.22 -2.84 -8.32
C ASP A 31 -35.18 -1.32 -8.05
N ASP A 32 -36.32 -0.83 -7.59
CA ASP A 32 -36.62 0.55 -7.26
C ASP A 32 -35.78 1.07 -6.08
N SER A 33 -35.50 2.37 -6.12
CA SER A 33 -34.89 3.10 -5.01
C SER A 33 -35.92 3.31 -3.91
N ASP A 34 -35.63 2.83 -2.69
CA ASP A 34 -36.32 3.30 -1.49
C ASP A 34 -35.37 4.12 -0.61
N ASP A 35 -35.87 5.33 -0.37
CA ASP A 35 -35.37 6.42 0.44
C ASP A 35 -35.40 6.05 1.93
N THR A 36 -34.35 6.37 2.68
CA THR A 36 -34.48 6.67 4.11
C THR A 36 -33.24 7.40 4.64
N PRO A 37 -33.29 8.73 4.85
CA PRO A 37 -32.34 9.40 5.71
C PRO A 37 -32.79 9.25 7.16
N VAL A 38 -32.24 8.26 7.87
CA VAL A 38 -32.38 8.21 9.33
C VAL A 38 -31.36 9.16 9.97
N SER A 39 -31.89 10.25 10.49
CA SER A 39 -31.24 11.15 11.45
C SER A 39 -30.61 10.35 12.59
N THR A 40 -29.28 10.42 12.72
CA THR A 40 -28.57 9.96 13.91
C THR A 40 -28.25 11.16 14.77
N THR A 41 -29.01 11.26 15.87
CA THR A 41 -28.85 12.21 16.96
C THR A 41 -27.52 12.01 17.68
N ALA A 42 -26.81 13.12 17.89
CA ALA A 42 -25.55 13.22 18.62
C ALA A 42 -25.68 12.80 20.11
N PRO A 43 -24.69 12.11 20.69
CA PRO A 43 -24.55 12.04 22.14
C PRO A 43 -23.81 13.28 22.67
N ALA A 44 -24.36 13.87 23.73
CA ALA A 44 -23.71 14.91 24.53
C ALA A 44 -22.52 14.35 25.33
N PRO A 45 -21.43 15.12 25.51
CA PRO A 45 -20.34 14.73 26.40
C PRO A 45 -20.71 15.06 27.86
N THR A 46 -20.66 14.06 28.74
CA THR A 46 -20.59 14.30 30.18
C THR A 46 -19.15 14.13 30.62
N ALA A 47 -18.53 15.24 30.99
CA ALA A 47 -17.29 15.25 31.75
C ALA A 47 -17.60 14.95 33.23
N THR A 48 -16.84 14.03 33.82
CA THR A 48 -16.60 13.98 35.27
C THR A 48 -15.14 13.59 35.47
N ALA A 49 -14.34 14.58 35.88
CA ALA A 49 -13.07 14.35 36.55
C ALA A 49 -13.34 14.12 38.03
N GLU A 50 -12.64 13.18 38.67
CA GLU A 50 -11.57 13.46 39.64
C GLU A 50 -11.19 12.19 40.46
N PRO A 51 -10.02 12.20 41.13
CA PRO A 51 -9.15 11.06 41.35
C PRO A 51 -9.25 10.51 42.77
N THR A 52 -8.70 9.31 43.03
CA THR A 52 -8.26 8.92 44.38
C THR A 52 -7.26 7.75 44.34
N ALA A 53 -6.10 8.03 44.92
CA ALA A 53 -5.17 7.18 45.67
C ALA A 53 -4.60 5.89 45.06
N ALA A 54 -3.32 6.02 44.66
CA ALA A 54 -2.19 5.22 45.13
C ALA A 54 -2.46 3.90 45.88
N SER A 55 -1.89 2.82 45.36
CA SER A 55 -1.37 1.72 46.16
C SER A 55 -0.02 1.27 45.58
N GLU A 56 0.89 1.03 46.51
CA GLU A 56 2.34 0.85 46.42
C GLU A 56 2.80 -0.45 45.73
N PRO A 57 4.12 -0.61 45.49
CA PRO A 57 4.66 -1.41 44.41
C PRO A 57 4.75 -2.89 44.78
N THR A 58 4.22 -3.76 43.91
CA THR A 58 4.50 -5.19 43.94
C THR A 58 5.81 -5.47 43.22
N ALA A 59 6.78 -5.91 44.01
CA ALA A 59 7.98 -6.68 43.68
C ALA A 59 8.33 -6.84 42.19
N THR A 60 9.38 -6.14 41.79
CA THR A 60 10.27 -6.47 40.67
C THR A 60 10.71 -7.94 40.78
N GLN A 61 10.09 -8.81 39.99
CA GLN A 61 10.76 -9.99 39.51
C GLN A 61 11.54 -9.57 38.27
N GLU A 62 12.86 -9.53 38.41
CA GLU A 62 13.79 -9.42 37.30
C GLU A 62 13.45 -10.54 36.30
N PRO A 63 12.98 -10.24 35.09
CA PRO A 63 12.85 -11.25 34.08
C PRO A 63 14.27 -11.63 33.70
N THR A 64 14.70 -12.82 34.13
CA THR A 64 15.83 -13.53 33.54
C THR A 64 15.62 -13.49 32.03
N ALA A 65 16.38 -12.63 31.35
CA ALA A 65 16.34 -12.48 29.91
C ALA A 65 16.85 -13.78 29.30
N THR A 66 15.94 -14.72 29.07
CA THR A 66 16.10 -15.73 28.04
C THR A 66 16.26 -14.97 26.75
N SER A 67 17.51 -14.88 26.26
CA SER A 67 17.81 -14.32 24.95
C SER A 67 17.02 -15.09 23.90
N VAL A 68 15.90 -14.52 23.50
CA VAL A 68 15.15 -14.96 22.33
C VAL A 68 16.12 -14.87 21.15
N PRO A 69 16.25 -15.93 20.31
CA PRO A 69 17.05 -15.84 19.11
C PRO A 69 16.63 -14.59 18.34
N ALA A 70 17.59 -13.73 18.00
CA ALA A 70 17.32 -12.59 17.12
C ALA A 70 16.64 -13.14 15.86
N ALA A 71 15.52 -12.54 15.48
CA ALA A 71 14.87 -12.87 14.22
C ALA A 71 15.91 -12.72 13.09
N PRO A 72 15.92 -13.60 12.08
CA PRO A 72 16.82 -13.46 10.95
C PRO A 72 16.62 -12.08 10.30
N GLU A 73 17.73 -11.49 9.86
CA GLU A 73 17.69 -10.26 9.06
C GLU A 73 16.87 -10.50 7.78
N PRO A 74 16.09 -9.51 7.30
CA PRO A 74 15.30 -9.66 6.08
C PRO A 74 16.15 -9.97 4.84
N ASP A 75 15.66 -10.87 3.97
CA ASP A 75 16.29 -11.23 2.71
C ASP A 75 15.80 -10.32 1.57
N VAL A 76 16.67 -9.43 1.14
CA VAL A 76 16.44 -8.48 0.05
C VAL A 76 16.13 -9.17 -1.28
N THR A 77 16.85 -10.24 -1.61
CA THR A 77 16.71 -10.95 -2.89
C THR A 77 15.38 -11.70 -2.93
N ASN A 78 14.96 -12.26 -1.79
CA ASN A 78 13.61 -12.79 -1.66
C ASN A 78 12.55 -11.68 -1.76
N GLY A 79 12.79 -10.52 -1.14
CA GLY A 79 11.91 -9.35 -1.22
C GLY A 79 11.68 -8.87 -2.65
N GLU A 80 12.72 -8.82 -3.48
CA GLU A 80 12.60 -8.51 -4.91
C GLU A 80 11.74 -9.55 -5.65
N THR A 81 11.95 -10.83 -5.35
CA THR A 81 11.17 -11.93 -5.95
C THR A 81 9.69 -11.82 -5.58
N LEU A 82 9.40 -11.57 -4.31
CA LEU A 82 8.05 -11.40 -3.78
C LEU A 82 7.36 -10.14 -4.32
N PHE A 83 8.10 -9.04 -4.52
CA PHE A 83 7.56 -7.82 -5.12
C PHE A 83 6.95 -8.09 -6.51
N VAL A 84 7.55 -8.98 -7.29
CA VAL A 84 6.99 -9.41 -8.58
C VAL A 84 5.91 -10.47 -8.38
N ALA A 85 6.16 -11.49 -7.56
CA ALA A 85 5.26 -12.63 -7.39
C ALA A 85 3.89 -12.21 -6.81
N GLN A 86 3.87 -11.24 -5.89
CA GLN A 86 2.66 -10.72 -5.26
C GLN A 86 2.02 -9.57 -6.04
N GLY A 87 2.49 -9.32 -7.26
CA GLY A 87 1.87 -8.39 -8.21
C GLY A 87 2.13 -6.91 -7.92
N CYS A 88 3.02 -6.57 -6.99
CA CYS A 88 3.31 -5.17 -6.63
C CYS A 88 3.81 -4.38 -7.85
N SER A 89 4.63 -5.01 -8.70
CA SER A 89 5.19 -4.43 -9.92
C SER A 89 4.16 -4.08 -11.00
N SER A 90 2.93 -4.61 -10.92
CA SER A 90 1.85 -4.26 -11.85
C SER A 90 1.28 -2.86 -11.62
N CYS A 91 1.43 -2.35 -10.39
CA CYS A 91 0.89 -1.05 -9.98
C CYS A 91 1.98 -0.04 -9.61
N HIS A 92 3.17 -0.51 -9.21
CA HIS A 92 4.26 0.34 -8.76
C HIS A 92 5.51 0.15 -9.61
N SER A 93 6.05 1.26 -10.12
CA SER A 93 7.39 1.27 -10.71
C SER A 93 8.45 1.25 -9.61
N THR A 94 9.55 0.54 -9.83
CA THR A 94 10.76 0.67 -9.00
C THR A 94 11.52 1.97 -9.30
N GLY A 95 11.17 2.66 -10.39
CA GLY A 95 11.61 4.01 -10.71
C GLY A 95 10.70 5.08 -10.13
N THR A 96 10.71 6.27 -10.74
CA THR A 96 9.90 7.42 -10.32
C THR A 96 8.52 7.47 -10.98
N ASP A 97 8.29 6.67 -12.01
CA ASP A 97 7.05 6.69 -12.80
C ASP A 97 5.83 6.26 -11.98
N THR A 98 4.74 7.00 -12.13
CA THR A 98 3.41 6.57 -11.67
C THR A 98 2.81 5.59 -12.69
N VAL A 99 2.38 4.42 -12.22
CA VAL A 99 1.67 3.43 -13.05
C VAL A 99 0.19 3.43 -12.65
N VAL A 100 -0.14 2.75 -11.55
CA VAL A 100 -1.42 2.88 -10.85
C VAL A 100 -1.17 3.54 -9.50
N GLY A 101 -0.14 3.05 -8.79
CA GLY A 101 0.42 3.65 -7.59
C GLY A 101 1.65 4.53 -7.90
N PRO A 102 2.19 5.21 -6.87
CA PRO A 102 3.39 6.02 -7.00
C PRO A 102 4.63 5.18 -7.34
N GLY A 103 5.60 5.80 -8.01
CA GLY A 103 6.95 5.24 -8.14
C GLY A 103 7.63 5.07 -6.78
N LEU A 104 8.48 4.04 -6.67
CA LEU A 104 9.11 3.61 -5.42
C LEU A 104 10.60 3.98 -5.32
N SER A 105 11.21 4.54 -6.37
CA SER A 105 12.56 5.13 -6.28
C SER A 105 12.63 6.19 -5.18
N GLY A 106 13.64 6.15 -4.32
CA GLY A 106 13.87 7.05 -3.19
C GLY A 106 12.86 6.89 -2.03
N LEU A 107 12.20 5.74 -1.91
CA LEU A 107 11.13 5.53 -0.92
C LEU A 107 11.62 5.78 0.52
N SER A 108 12.81 5.29 0.86
CA SER A 108 13.40 5.43 2.20
C SER A 108 13.53 6.89 2.63
N GLU A 109 13.89 7.80 1.71
CA GLU A 109 14.04 9.22 2.01
C GLU A 109 12.73 9.91 2.42
N ARG A 110 11.60 9.44 1.87
CA ARG A 110 10.29 10.05 2.09
C ARG A 110 9.42 9.31 3.11
N ALA A 111 9.58 8.00 3.26
CA ALA A 111 8.69 7.14 4.03
C ALA A 111 8.58 7.55 5.51
N GLY A 112 9.72 7.81 6.17
CA GLY A 112 9.75 8.20 7.59
C GLY A 112 9.16 9.58 7.90
N ASN A 113 8.82 10.38 6.86
CA ASN A 113 8.23 11.70 7.02
C ASN A 113 6.74 11.74 6.59
N ARG A 114 6.15 10.59 6.24
CA ARG A 114 4.74 10.53 5.77
C ARG A 114 3.73 10.60 6.90
N VAL A 115 4.06 10.01 8.04
CA VAL A 115 3.20 9.93 9.21
C VAL A 115 4.04 10.24 10.44
N ASP A 116 3.63 11.25 11.20
CA ASP A 116 4.34 11.67 12.41
C ASP A 116 4.55 10.50 13.38
N GLY A 117 5.79 10.34 13.84
CA GLY A 117 6.17 9.29 14.79
C GLY A 117 6.31 7.90 14.20
N LYS A 118 6.29 7.73 12.87
CA LYS A 118 6.63 6.46 12.20
C LYS A 118 8.00 6.53 11.54
N THR A 119 8.79 5.49 11.73
CA THR A 119 9.96 5.20 10.89
C THR A 119 9.53 4.83 9.47
N ASP A 120 10.49 4.83 8.55
CA ASP A 120 10.31 4.34 7.19
C ASP A 120 9.86 2.87 7.16
N VAL A 121 10.50 2.00 7.93
CA VAL A 121 10.13 0.58 8.07
C VAL A 121 8.69 0.45 8.56
N GLU A 122 8.29 1.18 9.61
CA GLU A 122 6.92 1.11 10.15
C GLU A 122 5.88 1.62 9.15
N TYR A 123 6.18 2.71 8.43
CA TYR A 123 5.29 3.26 7.42
C TYR A 123 5.09 2.30 6.23
N VAL A 124 6.18 1.73 5.69
CA VAL A 124 6.08 0.80 4.55
C VAL A 124 5.39 -0.49 4.97
N THR A 125 5.71 -1.01 6.16
CA THR A 125 5.03 -2.18 6.73
C THR A 125 3.53 -1.93 6.90
N GLN A 126 3.13 -0.77 7.43
CA GLN A 126 1.72 -0.39 7.55
C GLN A 126 1.06 -0.26 6.18
N SER A 127 1.73 0.33 5.20
CA SER A 127 1.21 0.51 3.84
C SER A 127 0.91 -0.85 3.18
N ILE A 128 1.71 -1.88 3.45
CA ILE A 128 1.47 -3.24 2.95
C ILE A 128 0.32 -3.92 3.72
N ARG A 129 0.32 -3.82 5.06
CA ARG A 129 -0.66 -4.52 5.91
C ARG A 129 -2.05 -3.88 5.93
N SER A 130 -2.09 -2.58 5.77
CA SER A 130 -3.27 -1.74 5.95
C SER A 130 -3.17 -0.55 4.99
N PRO A 131 -3.28 -0.78 3.68
CA PRO A 131 -2.99 0.23 2.66
C PRO A 131 -3.85 1.49 2.75
N ASN A 132 -5.07 1.38 3.30
CA ASN A 132 -5.95 2.53 3.51
C ASN A 132 -5.65 3.33 4.79
N ALA A 133 -4.72 2.89 5.64
CA ALA A 133 -4.38 3.60 6.87
C ALA A 133 -3.65 4.93 6.60
N PHE A 134 -2.95 5.03 5.47
CA PHE A 134 -2.44 6.26 4.92
C PHE A 134 -2.47 6.18 3.40
N VAL A 135 -3.27 7.04 2.77
CA VAL A 135 -3.29 7.18 1.32
C VAL A 135 -2.47 8.40 0.95
N VAL A 136 -1.46 8.21 0.11
CA VAL A 136 -0.60 9.30 -0.39
C VAL A 136 -1.47 10.32 -1.14
N PRO A 137 -1.22 11.64 -1.00
CA PRO A 137 -1.91 12.65 -1.81
C PRO A 137 -1.92 12.29 -3.29
N ASP A 138 -3.02 12.63 -3.97
CA ASP A 138 -3.28 12.36 -5.39
C ASP A 138 -3.51 10.88 -5.78
N PHE A 139 -3.57 9.97 -4.79
CA PHE A 139 -3.99 8.57 -4.98
C PHE A 139 -5.33 8.28 -4.31
N PHE A 140 -5.99 7.21 -4.76
CA PHE A 140 -7.30 6.81 -4.26
C PHE A 140 -7.19 5.63 -3.29
N PRO A 141 -8.06 5.57 -2.25
CA PRO A 141 -8.16 4.39 -1.39
C PRO A 141 -8.63 3.17 -2.19
N ASP A 142 -8.50 1.99 -1.59
CA ASP A 142 -9.03 0.72 -2.09
C ASP A 142 -8.44 0.20 -3.41
N LEU A 143 -7.38 0.84 -3.93
CA LEU A 143 -6.63 0.36 -5.10
C LEU A 143 -5.55 -0.67 -4.73
N MET A 144 -4.84 -0.47 -3.62
CA MET A 144 -3.83 -1.41 -3.15
C MET A 144 -4.51 -2.56 -2.38
N PRO A 145 -4.25 -3.84 -2.72
CA PRO A 145 -4.93 -4.97 -2.11
C PRO A 145 -4.80 -5.01 -0.58
N THR A 146 -5.90 -5.23 0.13
CA THR A 146 -5.93 -5.30 1.61
C THR A 146 -5.63 -6.69 2.16
N THR A 147 -5.36 -7.66 1.28
CA THR A 147 -5.22 -9.08 1.63
C THR A 147 -3.80 -9.49 2.02
N PHE A 148 -2.79 -8.62 1.89
CA PHE A 148 -1.39 -9.01 2.12
C PHE A 148 -1.13 -9.48 3.56
N SER A 149 -1.83 -8.94 4.55
CA SER A 149 -1.74 -9.40 5.95
C SER A 149 -2.20 -10.85 6.15
N SER A 150 -2.99 -11.42 5.23
CA SER A 150 -3.44 -12.81 5.28
C SER A 150 -2.81 -13.69 4.20
N SER A 151 -2.32 -13.11 3.10
CA SER A 151 -1.70 -13.85 1.98
C SER A 151 -0.17 -13.90 2.04
N MET A 152 0.46 -13.17 2.96
CA MET A 152 1.91 -13.15 3.17
C MET A 152 2.24 -13.36 4.64
N THR A 153 3.34 -14.04 4.90
CA THR A 153 3.91 -14.20 6.25
C THR A 153 4.63 -12.93 6.69
N GLU A 154 4.86 -12.82 8.00
CA GLU A 154 5.61 -11.71 8.59
C GLU A 154 7.04 -11.58 8.03
N VAL A 155 7.69 -12.71 7.73
CA VAL A 155 9.03 -12.74 7.13
C VAL A 155 8.97 -12.24 5.68
N GLU A 156 8.01 -12.71 4.88
CA GLU A 156 7.85 -12.25 3.49
C GLU A 156 7.54 -10.75 3.40
N ILE A 157 6.74 -10.21 4.32
CA ILE A 157 6.49 -8.76 4.39
C ILE A 157 7.79 -8.02 4.74
N ALA A 158 8.56 -8.51 5.72
CA ALA A 158 9.83 -7.90 6.11
C ALA A 158 10.84 -7.88 4.94
N ASP A 159 10.92 -8.98 4.19
CA ASP A 159 11.77 -9.11 3.00
C ASP A 159 11.41 -8.08 1.92
N VAL A 160 10.11 -7.94 1.61
CA VAL A 160 9.63 -6.93 0.67
C VAL A 160 9.91 -5.52 1.18
N VAL A 161 9.65 -5.23 2.45
CA VAL A 161 9.94 -3.90 3.05
C VAL A 161 11.43 -3.58 2.91
N ALA A 162 12.30 -4.55 3.22
CA ALA A 162 13.74 -4.37 3.07
C ALA A 162 14.10 -4.04 1.64
N TYR A 163 13.63 -4.83 0.65
CA TYR A 163 13.85 -4.56 -0.77
C TYR A 163 13.40 -3.15 -1.17
N LEU A 164 12.19 -2.74 -0.78
CA LEU A 164 11.63 -1.44 -1.14
C LEU A 164 12.43 -0.25 -0.59
N LEU A 165 13.01 -0.38 0.61
CA LEU A 165 13.80 0.68 1.23
C LEU A 165 15.21 0.83 0.63
N GLN A 166 15.64 -0.10 -0.22
CA GLN A 166 16.92 -0.06 -0.92
C GLN A 166 16.81 0.50 -2.34
N LEU A 167 15.59 0.74 -2.82
CA LEU A 167 15.38 1.31 -4.15
C LEU A 167 16.01 2.71 -4.21
N PRO A 168 16.76 3.00 -5.28
CA PRO A 168 17.56 4.23 -5.41
C PRO A 168 16.69 5.47 -5.52
#